data_AF-A0A813P8X3-F1
#
_entry.id   AF-A0A813P8X3-F1
#
_cell.length_a   1.000
_cell.length_b   1.000
_cell.length_c   1.000
_cell.angle_alpha   90.00
_cell.angle_beta   90.00
_cell.angle_gamma   90.00
#
_symmetry.space_group_name_H-M   'P 1'
#
loop_
_entity.id
_entity.type
_entity.pdbx_description
1 polymer ?
#
loop_
_entity_poly.entity_id
_entity_poly.type
_entity_poly.pdbx_seq_one_letter_code
_entity_poly.pdbx_strand_id
1 'polypeptide(L)'
;MAAQVPVVTSDVGGLKDFVENMETGVTTYAGDASSLAWGLLQVLRNPELAQRLRETGYDKVKHIYNWKVIASRTYEVYQKVLNEANMQKASAEAIAPKEAPKEAAKDAAAESKVTVNAAPKEKTNGAAKTAKAKR
;
A
#
# COMPACT_ATOMS: atom_id res chain seq x y z
N MET A 1 -7.38 12.35 -19.80
CA MET A 1 -6.62 11.50 -18.82
C MET A 1 -6.64 10.03 -19.24
N ALA A 2 -5.72 9.18 -18.73
CA ALA A 2 -5.45 7.75 -19.06
C ALA A 2 -5.99 7.19 -20.39
N ALA A 3 -7.31 7.01 -20.53
CA ALA A 3 -8.00 6.66 -21.77
C ALA A 3 -7.97 7.76 -22.87
N GLN A 4 -7.24 8.85 -22.65
CA GLN A 4 -7.16 10.02 -23.52
C GLN A 4 -8.52 10.65 -23.83
N VAL A 5 -9.40 10.75 -22.83
CA VAL A 5 -10.68 11.46 -22.93
C VAL A 5 -10.63 12.70 -22.03
N PRO A 6 -11.18 13.86 -22.45
CA PRO A 6 -11.35 15.02 -21.57
C PRO A 6 -12.24 14.66 -20.38
N VAL A 7 -11.95 15.24 -19.22
CA VAL A 7 -12.70 14.95 -17.99
C VAL A 7 -13.31 16.24 -17.47
N VAL A 8 -14.60 16.18 -17.16
CA VAL A 8 -15.34 17.21 -16.43
C VAL A 8 -15.71 16.61 -15.08
N THR A 9 -15.34 17.27 -13.99
CA THR A 9 -15.57 16.80 -12.62
C THR A 9 -16.02 17.94 -11.72
N SER A 10 -16.69 17.64 -10.63
CA SER A 10 -16.95 18.62 -9.58
C SER A 10 -15.73 18.85 -8.68
N ASP A 11 -15.67 20.00 -8.02
CA ASP A 11 -14.60 20.48 -7.14
C ASP A 11 -14.57 19.85 -5.74
N VAL A 12 -15.05 18.61 -5.60
CA VAL A 12 -15.18 17.91 -4.32
C VAL A 12 -14.08 16.88 -4.08
N GLY A 13 -13.63 16.83 -2.83
CA GLY A 13 -12.71 15.82 -2.33
C GLY A 13 -11.41 15.74 -3.13
N GLY A 14 -10.83 14.54 -3.21
CA GLY A 14 -9.54 14.33 -3.86
C GLY A 14 -9.54 14.61 -5.37
N LEU A 15 -10.70 14.67 -6.04
CA LEU A 15 -10.76 14.88 -7.50
C LEU A 15 -10.19 16.25 -7.90
N LYS A 16 -10.36 17.27 -7.04
CA LYS A 16 -9.80 18.61 -7.24
C LYS A 16 -8.26 18.61 -7.18
N ASP A 17 -7.65 17.69 -6.44
CA ASP A 17 -6.19 17.60 -6.33
C ASP A 17 -5.55 16.98 -7.58
N PHE A 18 -6.33 16.21 -8.35
CA PHE A 18 -5.84 15.54 -9.56
C PHE A 18 -6.13 16.33 -10.84
N VAL A 19 -7.23 17.09 -10.88
CA VAL A 19 -7.68 17.82 -12.08
C VAL A 19 -7.47 19.33 -11.91
N GLU A 20 -6.60 19.90 -12.74
CA GLU A 20 -6.40 21.35 -12.84
C GLU A 20 -7.37 21.92 -13.88
N ASN A 21 -8.18 22.88 -13.45
CA ASN A 21 -9.23 23.48 -14.26
C ASN A 21 -8.67 24.14 -15.52
N MET A 22 -9.26 23.84 -16.67
CA MET A 22 -8.89 24.33 -18.00
C MET A 22 -7.48 23.96 -18.47
N GLU A 23 -6.73 23.20 -17.67
CA GLU A 23 -5.38 22.72 -17.99
C GLU A 23 -5.38 21.22 -18.26
N THR A 24 -5.86 20.39 -17.33
CA THR A 24 -5.87 18.91 -17.45
C THR A 24 -7.26 18.30 -17.41
N GLY A 25 -8.27 19.11 -17.07
CA GLY A 25 -9.69 18.83 -17.20
C GLY A 25 -10.50 20.09 -16.91
N VAL A 26 -11.81 19.94 -16.69
CA VAL A 26 -12.68 21.05 -16.27
C VAL A 26 -13.26 20.72 -14.91
N THR A 27 -13.16 21.66 -13.97
CA THR A 27 -13.77 21.54 -12.65
C THR A 27 -15.02 22.41 -12.56
N THR A 28 -16.09 21.88 -11.98
CA THR A 28 -17.38 22.55 -11.81
C THR A 28 -17.74 22.63 -10.33
N TYR A 29 -18.61 23.56 -9.94
CA TYR A 29 -19.07 23.64 -8.55
C TYR A 29 -19.99 22.47 -8.22
N ALA A 30 -19.74 21.77 -7.11
CA ALA A 30 -20.61 20.70 -6.67
C ALA A 30 -22.02 21.19 -6.31
N GLY A 31 -23.03 20.44 -6.75
CA GLY A 31 -24.44 20.78 -6.54
C GLY A 31 -24.97 21.88 -7.48
N ASP A 32 -24.13 22.48 -8.33
CA ASP A 32 -24.54 23.49 -9.30
C ASP A 32 -24.66 22.89 -10.71
N ALA A 33 -25.91 22.65 -11.13
CA ALA A 33 -26.22 22.14 -12.46
C ALA A 33 -25.82 23.10 -13.60
N SER A 34 -25.85 24.42 -13.34
CA SER A 34 -25.45 25.43 -14.33
C SER A 34 -23.94 25.40 -14.56
N SER A 35 -23.17 25.25 -13.48
CA SER A 35 -21.72 25.06 -13.56
C SER A 35 -21.33 23.79 -14.33
N LEU A 36 -22.05 22.69 -14.08
CA LEU A 36 -21.85 21.44 -14.83
C LEU A 36 -22.16 21.60 -16.33
N ALA A 37 -23.32 22.20 -16.64
CA ALA A 37 -23.72 22.46 -18.03
C ALA A 37 -22.68 23.34 -18.75
N TRP A 38 -22.18 24.38 -18.09
CA TRP A 38 -21.10 25.20 -18.63
C TRP A 38 -19.86 24.36 -18.94
N GLY A 39 -19.39 23.53 -17.99
CA GLY A 39 -18.19 22.72 -18.18
C GLY A 39 -18.30 21.72 -19.33
N LEU A 40 -19.46 21.07 -19.46
CA LEU A 40 -19.76 20.19 -20.59
C LEU A 40 -19.75 20.95 -21.92
N LEU A 41 -20.37 22.13 -21.97
CA LEU A 41 -20.43 22.94 -23.18
C LEU A 41 -19.04 23.45 -23.59
N GLN A 42 -18.16 23.78 -22.66
CA GLN A 42 -16.77 24.13 -22.97
C GLN A 42 -16.08 23.00 -23.72
N VAL A 43 -16.20 21.76 -23.23
CA VAL A 43 -15.55 20.60 -23.86
C VAL A 43 -16.20 20.23 -25.19
N LEU A 44 -17.53 20.25 -25.27
CA LEU A 44 -18.26 19.81 -26.47
C LEU A 44 -18.23 20.83 -27.62
N ARG A 45 -18.20 22.12 -27.33
CA ARG A 45 -18.21 23.18 -28.36
C ARG A 45 -16.83 23.65 -28.77
N ASN A 46 -15.78 23.32 -28.00
CA ASN A 46 -14.42 23.75 -28.28
C ASN A 46 -13.50 22.52 -28.50
N PRO A 47 -13.34 22.05 -29.76
CA PRO A 47 -12.52 20.88 -30.06
C PRO A 47 -11.03 21.09 -29.76
N GLU A 48 -10.51 22.32 -29.87
CA GLU A 48 -9.12 22.64 -29.54
C GLU A 48 -8.86 22.51 -28.04
N LEU A 49 -9.78 23.03 -27.21
CA LEU A 49 -9.73 22.85 -25.77
C LEU A 49 -9.79 21.36 -25.44
N ALA A 50 -10.75 20.62 -26.02
CA ALA A 50 -10.88 19.19 -25.77
C ALA A 50 -9.58 18.44 -26.13
N GLN A 51 -8.92 18.79 -27.24
CA GLN A 51 -7.63 18.21 -27.60
C GLN A 51 -6.55 18.50 -26.57
N ARG A 52 -6.40 19.77 -26.19
CA ARG A 52 -5.42 20.17 -25.18
C ARG A 52 -5.61 19.41 -23.88
N LEU A 53 -6.84 19.36 -23.36
CA LEU A 53 -7.17 18.65 -22.12
C LEU A 53 -6.87 17.13 -22.20
N ARG A 54 -7.01 16.52 -23.39
CA ARG A 54 -6.62 15.11 -23.58
C ARG A 54 -5.12 14.93 -23.42
N GLU A 55 -4.34 15.76 -24.10
CA GLU A 55 -2.87 15.69 -24.15
C GLU A 55 -2.27 15.95 -22.77
N THR A 56 -2.55 17.12 -22.20
CA THR A 56 -2.04 17.53 -20.88
C THR A 56 -2.49 16.57 -19.78
N GLY A 57 -3.76 16.16 -19.78
CA GLY A 57 -4.29 15.21 -18.80
C GLY A 57 -3.71 13.81 -18.97
N TYR A 58 -3.29 13.40 -20.17
CA TYR A 58 -2.59 12.14 -20.39
C TYR A 58 -1.13 12.22 -19.90
N ASP A 59 -0.44 13.31 -20.21
CA ASP A 59 0.94 13.55 -19.76
C ASP A 59 1.02 13.57 -18.23
N LYS A 60 0.06 14.23 -17.56
CA LYS A 60 0.00 14.24 -16.10
C LYS A 60 -0.12 12.83 -15.52
N VAL A 61 -0.94 11.95 -16.12
CA VAL A 61 -1.04 10.54 -15.70
C VAL A 61 0.27 9.78 -15.94
N LYS A 62 0.91 9.99 -17.10
CA LYS A 62 2.13 9.29 -17.48
C LYS A 62 3.33 9.64 -16.60
N HIS A 63 3.41 10.88 -16.12
CA HIS A 63 4.57 11.41 -15.42
C HIS A 63 4.38 11.56 -13.90
N ILE A 64 3.19 11.96 -13.46
CA ILE A 64 2.93 12.24 -12.03
C ILE A 64 2.22 11.07 -11.37
N TYR A 65 1.17 10.53 -12.00
CA TYR A 65 0.32 9.48 -11.42
C TYR A 65 0.68 8.06 -11.92
N ASN A 66 1.91 7.88 -12.36
CA ASN A 66 2.41 6.60 -12.85
C ASN A 66 2.59 5.60 -11.71
N TRP A 67 2.00 4.41 -11.82
CA TRP A 67 2.06 3.40 -10.76
C TRP A 67 3.48 2.94 -10.42
N LYS A 68 4.40 2.93 -11.39
CA LYS A 68 5.82 2.63 -11.11
C LYS A 68 6.43 3.67 -10.18
N VAL A 69 6.17 4.96 -10.45
CA VAL A 69 6.68 6.07 -9.65
C VAL A 69 6.06 6.06 -8.25
N ILE A 70 4.74 5.88 -8.17
CA ILE A 70 4.02 5.83 -6.90
C ILE A 70 4.51 4.64 -6.06
N ALA A 71 4.61 3.45 -6.64
CA ALA A 71 5.08 2.26 -5.93
C ALA A 71 6.52 2.43 -5.39
N SER A 72 7.43 2.99 -6.19
CA SER A 72 8.80 3.28 -5.73
C SER A 72 8.82 4.26 -4.54
N ARG A 73 8.07 5.37 -4.62
CA ARG A 73 7.98 6.35 -3.53
C ARG A 73 7.35 5.74 -2.27
N THR A 74 6.30 4.93 -2.41
CA THR A 74 5.69 4.23 -1.28
C THR A 74 6.67 3.24 -0.65
N TYR A 75 7.43 2.51 -1.46
CA TYR A 75 8.45 1.58 -0.99
C TYR A 75 9.56 2.28 -0.20
N GLU A 76 10.04 3.43 -0.65
CA GLU A 76 11.03 4.25 0.06
C GLU A 76 10.55 4.64 1.46
N VAL A 77 9.27 5.01 1.60
CA VAL A 77 8.66 5.31 2.90
C VAL A 77 8.66 4.07 3.81
N TYR A 78 8.29 2.89 3.28
CA TYR A 78 8.34 1.65 4.05
C TYR A 78 9.76 1.30 4.50
N GLN A 79 10.76 1.46 3.62
CA GLN A 79 12.16 1.26 3.98
C GLN A 79 12.62 2.23 5.08
N LYS A 80 12.23 3.51 4.98
CA LYS A 80 12.55 4.52 5.99
C LYS A 80 12.01 4.12 7.36
N VAL A 81 10.74 3.73 7.45
CA VAL A 81 10.10 3.32 8.71
C VAL A 81 10.78 2.07 9.29
N LEU A 82 11.10 1.07 8.46
CA LEU A 82 11.81 -0.13 8.90
C LEU A 82 13.20 0.19 9.43
N ASN A 83 13.93 1.09 8.77
CA ASN A 83 15.26 1.52 9.20
C ASN A 83 15.19 2.25 10.53
N GLU A 84 14.25 3.19 10.70
CA GLU A 84 14.04 3.91 11.97
C GLU A 84 13.71 2.94 13.11
N ALA A 85 12.83 1.96 12.87
CA ALA A 85 12.49 0.94 13.86
C ALA A 85 13.69 0.05 14.23
N ASN A 86 14.53 -0.32 13.26
CA ASN A 86 15.72 -1.11 13.51
C ASN A 86 16.79 -0.33 14.30
N MET A 87 16.96 0.97 14.02
CA MET A 87 17.88 1.83 14.76
C MET A 87 17.43 2.01 16.21
N GLN A 88 16.12 2.10 16.46
CA GLN A 88 15.56 2.15 17.82
C GLN A 88 15.77 0.84 18.59
N LYS A 89 15.64 -0.32 17.93
CA LYS A 89 15.93 -1.61 18.55
C LYS A 89 17.41 -1.75 18.90
N ALA A 90 18.29 -1.38 17.97
CA ALA A 90 19.74 -1.44 18.17
C ALA A 90 20.22 -0.51 19.28
N SER A 91 19.65 0.70 19.41
CA SER A 91 19.98 1.61 20.50
C SER A 91 19.44 1.11 21.84
N ALA A 92 18.29 0.44 21.88
CA ALA A 92 17.77 -0.19 23.10
C ALA A 92 18.61 -1.39 23.56
N GLU A 93 19.08 -2.25 22.64
CA GLU A 93 19.96 -3.40 22.97
C GLU A 93 21.37 -2.97 23.39
N ALA A 94 21.91 -1.88 22.84
CA ALA A 94 23.23 -1.38 23.21
C ALA A 94 23.30 -0.79 24.63
N ILE A 95 22.16 -0.47 25.24
CA ILE A 95 22.05 0.08 26.60
C ILE A 95 21.74 -1.03 27.63
N ALA A 96 21.37 -2.24 27.19
CA ALA A 96 21.15 -3.37 28.07
C ALA A 96 22.49 -3.88 28.66
N PRO A 97 22.63 -4.07 29.99
CA PRO A 97 23.86 -4.61 30.55
C PRO A 97 24.10 -6.03 30.00
N LYS A 98 25.30 -6.28 29.44
CA LYS A 98 25.73 -7.65 29.11
C LYS A 98 25.74 -8.47 30.40
N GLU A 99 24.83 -9.44 30.51
CA GLU A 99 24.77 -10.35 31.65
C GLU A 99 26.12 -11.07 31.84
N ALA A 100 26.67 -10.99 33.05
CA ALA A 100 27.89 -11.69 33.45
C ALA A 100 27.64 -13.21 33.55
N PRO A 101 28.67 -14.06 33.35
CA PRO A 101 28.50 -15.50 33.38
C PRO A 101 28.06 -15.98 34.77
N LYS A 102 26.91 -16.66 34.86
CA LYS A 102 26.46 -17.35 36.07
C LYS A 102 27.14 -18.71 36.18
N GLU A 103 28.27 -18.79 36.87
CA GLU A 103 28.74 -20.07 37.40
C GLU A 103 29.64 -19.89 38.63
N ALA A 104 29.06 -20.09 39.83
CA ALA A 104 29.71 -20.68 41.01
C ALA A 104 28.75 -20.65 42.22
N ALA A 105 28.09 -21.77 42.49
CA ALA A 105 27.82 -22.28 43.84
C ALA A 105 27.14 -23.66 43.72
N LYS A 106 27.94 -24.71 43.91
CA LYS A 106 27.49 -26.07 44.23
C LYS A 106 27.02 -26.10 45.69
N ASP A 107 25.96 -26.82 46.00
CA ASP A 107 26.02 -28.09 46.77
C ASP A 107 24.69 -28.48 47.43
N ALA A 108 24.51 -29.81 47.48
CA ALA A 108 23.74 -30.61 48.43
C ALA A 108 22.23 -30.90 48.21
N ALA A 109 22.03 -32.12 47.68
CA ALA A 109 21.14 -33.19 48.20
C ALA A 109 19.61 -32.99 48.21
N ALA A 110 18.88 -33.81 47.44
CA ALA A 110 18.23 -35.03 47.97
C ALA A 110 17.21 -35.63 46.97
N GLU A 111 17.45 -36.92 46.71
CA GLU A 111 16.48 -38.00 46.53
C GLU A 111 15.63 -38.17 45.24
N SER A 112 15.75 -39.42 44.79
CA SER A 112 15.15 -40.16 43.69
C SER A 112 13.62 -40.20 43.62
N LYS A 113 13.08 -40.22 42.40
CA LYS A 113 12.10 -41.24 41.98
C LYS A 113 12.02 -41.40 40.46
N VAL A 114 12.24 -42.64 40.02
CA VAL A 114 12.07 -43.17 38.68
C VAL A 114 10.59 -43.45 38.40
N THR A 115 10.09 -43.16 37.19
CA THR A 115 8.97 -43.84 36.48
C THR A 115 8.95 -43.30 35.03
N VAL A 116 9.59 -43.93 34.04
CA VAL A 116 9.11 -44.98 33.11
C VAL A 116 7.69 -44.78 32.56
N ASN A 117 7.58 -44.32 31.30
CA ASN A 117 6.85 -44.96 30.18
C ASN A 117 6.81 -44.01 28.98
N ALA A 118 7.52 -44.31 27.88
CA ALA A 118 7.05 -45.12 26.75
C ALA A 118 6.09 -44.34 25.84
N ALA A 119 6.62 -43.89 24.70
CA ALA A 119 5.85 -43.47 23.53
C ALA A 119 5.03 -44.65 22.97
N PRO A 120 4.04 -44.40 22.09
CA PRO A 120 4.43 -44.30 20.68
C PRO A 120 3.68 -43.25 19.86
N LYS A 121 4.33 -42.90 18.75
CA LYS A 121 3.80 -42.15 17.60
C LYS A 121 2.71 -42.96 16.91
N GLU A 122 1.69 -42.29 16.38
CA GLU A 122 0.98 -42.80 15.20
C GLU A 122 0.70 -41.68 14.18
N LYS A 123 1.10 -41.98 12.95
CA LYS A 123 0.76 -41.29 11.70
C LYS A 123 -0.41 -42.03 11.07
N THR A 124 -1.41 -41.32 10.57
CA THR A 124 -2.24 -41.67 9.40
C THR A 124 -2.66 -40.31 8.81
N ASN A 125 -2.36 -39.88 7.58
CA ASN A 125 -2.36 -40.41 6.22
C ASN A 125 -3.73 -40.81 5.67
N GLY A 126 -4.10 -40.21 4.52
CA GLY A 126 -5.31 -40.49 3.72
C GLY A 126 -6.04 -39.19 3.32
N ALA A 127 -5.69 -38.47 2.25
CA ALA A 127 -5.82 -38.75 0.82
C ALA A 127 -7.27 -38.78 0.28
N ALA A 128 -7.53 -37.90 -0.71
CA ALA A 128 -8.42 -38.01 -1.89
C ALA A 128 -9.16 -36.67 -2.15
N LYS A 129 -8.89 -35.89 -3.21
CA LYS A 129 -9.05 -36.07 -4.67
C LYS A 129 -10.31 -35.37 -5.23
N THR A 130 -10.05 -34.54 -6.26
CA THR A 130 -10.79 -34.30 -7.53
C THR A 130 -12.08 -33.47 -7.61
N ALA A 131 -12.03 -32.41 -8.44
CA ALA A 131 -12.87 -32.09 -9.64
C ALA A 131 -12.77 -30.57 -9.92
N LYS A 132 -12.19 -30.02 -11.00
CA LYS A 132 -12.44 -30.04 -12.47
C LYS A 132 -13.80 -29.47 -12.93
N ALA A 133 -13.80 -28.23 -13.44
CA ALA A 133 -14.65 -27.68 -14.53
C ALA A 133 -14.24 -26.19 -14.73
N LYS A 134 -13.55 -25.74 -15.79
CA LYS A 134 -13.92 -25.54 -17.20
C LYS A 134 -15.15 -24.63 -17.40
N ARG A 135 -14.89 -23.35 -17.71
CA ARG A 135 -15.47 -22.59 -18.85
C ARG A 135 -14.62 -21.35 -19.12
#